data_AF-A0A8J4KJ89-F1
#
_entry.id   AF-A0A8J4KJ89-F1
#
_cell.length_a   1.000
_cell.length_b   1.000
_cell.length_c   1.000
_cell.angle_alpha   90.00
_cell.angle_beta   90.00
_cell.angle_gamma   90.00
#
_symmetry.space_group_name_H-M   'P 1'
#
loop_
_entity.id
_entity.type
_entity.pdbx_description
1 polymer ?
#
loop_
_entity_poly.entity_id
_entity_poly.type
_entity_poly.pdbx_seq_one_letter_code
_entity_poly.pdbx_strand_id
1 'polypeptide(L)'
;SNPCLPLPVLQAAHCQMIKDLSACLLGQSLRVDCRYENKTSNPLTYEFSITKDNRKHVIHSTISVSENIYRSRANVTMHKNLVCLHLQSFTTSDEGVYMCELKATNDYTGNQIKNITVIKDKLEKCAGFSLLIQNTSWLLLLLLSLPLLQAVDFVSL
;
A
#
# COMPACT_ATOMS: atom_id res chain seq x y z
N SER A 1 -24.32 7.73 -10.88
CA SER A 1 -22.88 8.00 -10.68
C SER A 1 -22.55 9.35 -11.28
N ASN A 2 -22.55 10.41 -10.47
CA ASN A 2 -22.08 11.71 -10.92
C ASN A 2 -20.56 11.76 -10.69
N PRO A 3 -19.71 11.84 -11.74
CA PRO A 3 -18.29 12.12 -11.55
C PRO A 3 -18.17 13.55 -11.00
N CYS A 4 -17.16 13.84 -10.15
CA CYS A 4 -16.86 15.20 -9.68
C CYS A 4 -16.78 16.16 -10.90
N LEU A 5 -17.88 16.84 -11.23
CA LEU A 5 -17.93 17.81 -12.32
C LEU A 5 -17.62 19.18 -11.71
N PRO A 6 -16.65 19.92 -12.26
CA PRO A 6 -16.39 21.27 -11.80
C PRO A 6 -17.59 22.13 -12.21
N LEU A 7 -18.37 22.61 -11.23
CA LEU A 7 -19.25 23.74 -11.46
C LEU A 7 -18.36 24.95 -11.83
N PRO A 8 -18.80 25.84 -12.74
CA PRO A 8 -17.94 26.88 -13.32
C PRO A 8 -17.63 28.05 -12.36
N VAL A 9 -17.85 27.88 -11.05
CA VAL A 9 -17.40 28.81 -10.02
C VAL A 9 -16.34 28.09 -9.21
N LEU A 10 -15.14 28.65 -9.23
CA LEU A 10 -13.85 28.15 -8.72
C LEU A 10 -13.89 27.64 -7.25
N GLN A 11 -14.55 26.51 -7.00
CA GLN A 11 -14.35 25.70 -5.80
C GLN A 11 -13.66 24.42 -6.28
N ALA A 12 -12.38 24.29 -5.97
CA ALA A 12 -11.69 23.02 -6.10
C ALA A 12 -12.44 22.03 -5.20
N ALA A 13 -13.25 21.15 -5.80
CA ALA A 13 -13.85 20.06 -5.06
C ALA A 13 -12.69 19.19 -4.54
N HIS A 14 -12.46 19.23 -3.23
CA HIS A 14 -11.42 18.43 -2.58
C HIS A 14 -11.92 16.99 -2.46
N CYS A 15 -11.99 16.28 -3.59
CA CYS A 15 -12.45 14.90 -3.69
C CYS A 15 -11.35 13.95 -3.13
N GLN A 16 -11.62 13.20 -2.05
CA GLN A 16 -10.73 12.10 -1.61
C GLN A 16 -11.01 10.87 -2.50
N MET A 17 -10.08 10.55 -3.40
CA MET A 17 -10.24 9.49 -4.41
C MET A 17 -9.18 8.39 -4.25
N ILE A 18 -9.58 7.13 -4.43
CA ILE A 18 -8.62 6.00 -4.51
C ILE A 18 -7.84 6.13 -5.83
N LYS A 19 -6.53 6.30 -5.74
CA LYS A 19 -5.61 6.36 -6.89
C LYS A 19 -5.23 4.97 -7.35
N ASP A 20 -4.79 4.14 -6.42
CA ASP A 20 -4.21 2.85 -6.71
C ASP A 20 -4.62 1.80 -5.68
N LEU A 21 -4.72 0.56 -6.15
CA LEU A 21 -4.90 -0.61 -5.30
C LEU A 21 -3.94 -1.68 -5.80
N SER A 22 -2.97 -2.03 -4.97
CA SER A 22 -1.92 -2.99 -5.28
C SER A 22 -1.80 -4.07 -4.21
N ALA A 23 -1.28 -5.23 -4.58
CA ALA A 23 -1.11 -6.37 -3.69
C ALA A 23 0.27 -7.00 -3.89
N CYS A 24 0.89 -7.45 -2.81
CA CYS A 24 2.20 -8.11 -2.83
C CYS A 24 2.41 -9.03 -1.62
N LEU A 25 3.41 -9.89 -1.67
CA LEU A 25 3.78 -10.80 -0.58
C LEU A 25 4.88 -10.21 0.31
N LEU A 26 4.60 -10.12 1.62
CA LEU A 26 5.58 -9.80 2.65
C LEU A 26 5.83 -11.04 3.50
N GLY A 27 6.84 -11.83 3.13
CA GLY A 27 7.06 -13.15 3.70
C GLY A 27 5.90 -14.09 3.37
N GLN A 28 5.18 -14.55 4.39
CA GLN A 28 3.96 -15.37 4.23
C GLN A 28 2.66 -14.56 4.37
N SER A 29 2.76 -13.23 4.45
CA SER A 29 1.59 -12.36 4.59
C SER A 29 1.26 -11.69 3.26
N LEU A 30 -0.03 -11.60 2.95
CA LEU A 30 -0.51 -10.72 1.89
C LEU A 30 -0.52 -9.28 2.42
N ARG A 31 -0.02 -8.35 1.62
CA ARG A 31 -0.15 -6.92 1.82
C ARG A 31 -0.99 -6.34 0.68
N VAL A 32 -2.01 -5.55 1.02
CA VAL A 32 -2.83 -4.82 0.05
C VAL A 32 -2.76 -3.33 0.36
N ASP A 33 -2.23 -2.55 -0.58
CA ASP A 33 -2.02 -1.10 -0.48
C ASP A 33 -3.15 -0.36 -1.20
N CYS A 34 -4.01 0.34 -0.44
CA CYS A 34 -5.04 1.22 -0.97
C CYS A 34 -4.59 2.69 -0.87
N ARG A 35 -4.10 3.23 -1.98
CA ARG A 35 -3.53 4.59 -2.06
C ARG A 35 -4.60 5.57 -2.49
N TYR A 36 -4.69 6.71 -1.80
CA TYR A 36 -5.73 7.70 -2.05
C TYR A 36 -5.19 9.13 -2.03
N GLU A 37 -5.97 10.04 -2.61
CA GLU A 37 -5.70 11.47 -2.55
C GLU A 37 -6.03 12.03 -1.17
N ASN A 38 -5.03 12.48 -0.43
CA ASN A 38 -5.25 13.20 0.81
C ASN A 38 -5.47 14.70 0.55
N LYS A 39 -6.65 15.03 0.02
CA LYS A 39 -7.05 16.40 -0.31
C LYS A 39 -7.90 17.09 0.76
N THR A 40 -8.43 16.34 1.72
CA THR A 40 -9.24 16.85 2.84
C THR A 40 -8.69 16.34 4.17
N SER A 41 -8.94 17.08 5.25
CA SER A 41 -8.68 16.65 6.62
C SER A 41 -9.86 15.89 7.24
N ASN A 42 -10.84 15.50 6.44
CA ASN A 42 -12.05 14.84 6.95
C ASN A 42 -11.70 13.44 7.48
N PRO A 43 -12.37 12.97 8.56
CA PRO A 43 -12.21 11.60 9.02
C PRO A 43 -12.48 10.60 7.90
N LEU A 44 -11.55 9.65 7.75
CA LEU A 44 -11.63 8.59 6.76
C LEU A 44 -12.09 7.30 7.44
N THR A 45 -13.13 6.69 6.88
CA THR A 45 -13.55 5.33 7.18
C THR A 45 -13.19 4.42 6.02
N TYR A 46 -12.90 3.16 6.31
CA TYR A 46 -12.48 2.19 5.29
C TYR A 46 -13.08 0.82 5.54
N GLU A 47 -13.13 0.02 4.48
CA GLU A 47 -13.42 -1.41 4.52
C GLU A 47 -12.55 -2.16 3.52
N PHE A 48 -11.87 -3.19 3.99
CA PHE A 48 -11.31 -4.23 3.16
C PHE A 48 -12.19 -5.47 3.18
N SER A 49 -12.50 -5.96 1.98
CA SER A 49 -13.29 -7.17 1.81
C SER A 49 -12.74 -8.02 0.68
N ILE A 50 -13.10 -9.30 0.66
CA ILE A 50 -12.80 -10.24 -0.41
C ILE A 50 -14.09 -10.84 -0.93
N THR A 51 -14.22 -10.89 -2.25
CA THR A 51 -15.25 -11.69 -2.90
C THR A 51 -14.63 -13.02 -3.31
N LYS A 52 -15.13 -14.10 -2.73
CA LYS A 52 -14.82 -15.49 -3.11
C LYS A 52 -16.11 -16.31 -3.04
N ASP A 53 -16.22 -17.35 -3.87
CA ASP A 53 -17.42 -18.20 -3.94
C ASP A 53 -18.73 -17.40 -4.14
N ASN A 54 -18.67 -16.33 -4.93
CA ASN A 54 -19.77 -15.36 -5.16
C ASN A 54 -20.32 -14.68 -3.89
N ARG A 55 -19.54 -14.64 -2.80
CA ARG A 55 -19.91 -13.97 -1.55
C ARG A 55 -18.86 -12.95 -1.14
N LYS A 56 -19.32 -11.79 -0.68
CA LYS A 56 -18.47 -10.76 -0.08
C LYS A 56 -18.20 -11.13 1.37
N HIS A 57 -16.93 -11.11 1.76
CA HIS A 57 -16.49 -11.32 3.11
C HIS A 57 -15.71 -10.11 3.64
N VAL A 58 -16.09 -9.60 4.80
CA VAL A 58 -15.42 -8.44 5.40
C VAL A 58 -14.17 -8.90 6.14
N ILE A 59 -13.00 -8.46 5.69
CA ILE A 59 -11.70 -8.81 6.28
C ILE A 59 -11.41 -7.89 7.46
N HIS A 60 -11.49 -6.57 7.24
CA HIS A 60 -11.25 -5.55 8.25
C HIS A 60 -12.00 -4.27 7.87
N SER A 61 -12.71 -3.65 8.81
CA SER A 61 -13.55 -2.48 8.52
C SER A 61 -13.68 -1.57 9.74
N THR A 62 -13.80 -0.27 9.49
CA THR A 62 -14.30 0.71 10.48
C THR A 62 -15.78 1.01 10.30
N ILE A 63 -16.41 0.42 9.28
CA ILE A 63 -17.80 0.65 8.87
C ILE A 63 -18.70 -0.49 9.35
N SER A 64 -18.19 -1.72 9.27
CA SER A 64 -18.94 -2.95 9.54
C SER A 64 -18.13 -3.91 10.42
N VAL A 65 -18.77 -5.01 10.84
CA VAL A 65 -18.11 -6.04 11.66
C VAL A 65 -17.28 -6.96 10.76
N SER A 66 -16.00 -7.12 11.12
CA SER A 66 -15.09 -8.04 10.44
C SER A 66 -15.43 -9.50 10.75
N GLU A 67 -15.33 -10.37 9.75
CA GLU A 67 -15.61 -11.79 9.95
C GLU A 67 -14.57 -12.47 10.85
N ASN A 68 -15.04 -13.42 11.65
CA ASN A 68 -14.22 -14.06 12.68
C ASN A 68 -12.98 -14.76 12.12
N ILE A 69 -13.06 -15.30 10.90
CA ILE A 69 -11.97 -16.01 10.23
C ILE A 69 -10.77 -15.10 9.87
N TYR A 70 -10.97 -13.78 9.82
CA TYR A 70 -9.91 -12.82 9.52
C TYR A 70 -9.42 -12.07 10.76
N ARG A 71 -10.25 -11.97 11.81
CA ARG A 71 -10.00 -11.12 12.99
C ARG A 71 -8.66 -11.38 13.70
N SER A 72 -8.18 -12.63 13.71
CA SER A 72 -6.92 -13.01 14.37
C SER A 72 -5.67 -12.79 13.53
N ARG A 73 -5.82 -12.53 12.22
CA ARG A 73 -4.71 -12.51 11.26
C ARG A 73 -4.71 -11.32 10.30
N ALA A 74 -5.77 -10.53 10.28
CA ALA A 74 -5.87 -9.29 9.52
C ALA A 74 -5.59 -8.10 10.42
N ASN A 75 -4.74 -7.19 9.94
CA ASN A 75 -4.50 -5.90 10.57
C ASN A 75 -4.47 -4.81 9.51
N VAL A 76 -4.86 -3.58 9.87
CA VAL A 76 -4.78 -2.43 8.98
C VAL A 76 -3.89 -1.35 9.59
N THR A 77 -2.97 -0.85 8.78
CA THR A 77 -2.17 0.34 9.11
C THR A 77 -2.61 1.51 8.24
N MET A 78 -2.64 2.70 8.83
CA MET A 78 -3.00 3.93 8.12
C MET A 78 -1.84 4.91 8.12
N HIS A 79 -1.55 5.44 6.94
CA HIS A 79 -0.62 6.54 6.71
C HIS A 79 -1.36 7.66 5.97
N LYS A 80 -0.68 8.80 5.79
CA LYS A 80 -1.28 10.04 5.26
C LYS A 80 -2.10 9.85 3.97
N ASN A 81 -1.68 8.97 3.07
CA ASN A 81 -2.29 8.75 1.75
C ASN A 81 -2.41 7.26 1.40
N LEU A 82 -2.39 6.39 2.42
CA LEU A 82 -2.36 4.95 2.25
C LEU A 82 -3.11 4.28 3.40
N VAL A 83 -4.05 3.40 3.07
CA VAL A 83 -4.60 2.41 4.00
C VAL A 83 -4.06 1.05 3.56
N CYS A 84 -3.39 0.34 4.45
CA CYS A 84 -2.67 -0.89 4.12
C CYS A 84 -3.22 -2.06 4.94
N LEU A 85 -3.76 -3.06 4.25
CA LEU A 85 -4.17 -4.32 4.85
C LEU A 85 -2.99 -5.29 4.88
N HIS A 86 -2.78 -5.91 6.03
CA HIS A 86 -1.89 -7.04 6.21
C HIS A 86 -2.71 -8.26 6.62
N LEU A 87 -2.66 -9.31 5.81
CA LEU A 87 -3.29 -10.60 6.10
C LEU A 87 -2.20 -11.66 6.31
N GLN A 88 -2.02 -12.08 7.55
CA GLN A 88 -1.03 -13.08 7.94
C GLN A 88 -1.45 -14.49 7.49
N SER A 89 -0.45 -15.36 7.34
CA SER A 89 -0.62 -16.77 6.97
C SER A 89 -1.46 -16.92 5.69
N PHE A 90 -1.09 -16.17 4.65
CA PHE A 90 -1.83 -16.11 3.39
C PHE A 90 -1.69 -17.41 2.57
N THR A 91 -2.82 -18.02 2.25
CA THR A 91 -2.91 -19.31 1.53
C THR A 91 -3.78 -19.21 0.28
N THR A 92 -3.83 -20.26 -0.53
CA THR A 92 -4.66 -20.31 -1.75
C THR A 92 -6.16 -20.19 -1.43
N SER A 93 -6.59 -20.57 -0.23
CA SER A 93 -7.97 -20.35 0.28
C SER A 93 -8.35 -18.87 0.46
N ASP A 94 -7.37 -17.99 0.40
CA ASP A 94 -7.51 -16.54 0.54
C ASP A 94 -7.40 -15.82 -0.81
N GLU A 95 -7.30 -16.56 -1.92
CA GLU A 95 -7.39 -15.98 -3.26
C GLU A 95 -8.79 -15.48 -3.56
N GLY A 96 -8.88 -14.44 -4.37
CA GLY A 96 -10.16 -13.83 -4.74
C GLY A 96 -10.03 -12.39 -5.18
N VAL A 97 -11.17 -11.71 -5.27
CA VAL A 97 -11.22 -10.29 -5.63
C VAL A 97 -11.25 -9.47 -4.36
N TYR A 98 -10.12 -8.82 -4.05
CA TYR A 98 -9.99 -7.93 -2.92
C TYR A 98 -10.53 -6.55 -3.28
N MET A 99 -11.25 -5.93 -2.35
CA MET A 99 -11.87 -4.63 -2.50
C MET A 99 -11.45 -3.73 -1.35
N CYS A 100 -11.05 -2.51 -1.69
CA CYS A 100 -10.89 -1.40 -0.78
C CYS A 100 -12.03 -0.40 -1.00
N GLU A 101 -12.81 -0.16 0.04
CA GLU A 101 -13.80 0.89 0.09
C GLU A 101 -13.32 1.99 1.05
N LEU A 102 -13.32 3.24 0.58
CA LEU A 102 -13.00 4.43 1.35
C LEU A 102 -14.20 5.37 1.38
N LYS A 103 -14.49 5.92 2.55
CA LYS A 103 -15.52 6.94 2.74
C LYS A 103 -15.02 8.03 3.66
N ALA A 104 -14.99 9.24 3.13
CA ALA A 104 -14.64 10.45 3.84
C ALA A 104 -15.91 11.13 4.38
N THR A 105 -15.91 11.51 5.65
CA THR A 105 -17.07 12.23 6.22
C THR A 105 -17.25 13.57 5.48
N ASN A 106 -18.49 13.92 5.12
CA ASN A 106 -18.83 15.17 4.44
C ASN A 106 -18.11 15.41 3.09
N ASP A 107 -17.61 14.36 2.44
CA ASP A 107 -17.10 14.45 1.08
C ASP A 107 -18.23 14.20 0.07
N TYR A 108 -18.26 14.99 -0.99
CA TYR A 108 -19.27 14.96 -2.05
C TYR A 108 -19.02 13.84 -3.07
N THR A 109 -17.87 13.16 -3.00
CA THR A 109 -17.47 12.03 -3.86
C THR A 109 -18.28 10.75 -3.65
N GLY A 110 -18.95 10.61 -2.51
CA GLY A 110 -19.55 9.33 -2.11
C GLY A 110 -18.52 8.23 -1.87
N ASN A 111 -18.98 6.99 -1.69
CA ASN A 111 -18.10 5.86 -1.39
C ASN A 111 -17.18 5.57 -2.58
N GLN A 112 -15.87 5.57 -2.33
CA GLN A 112 -14.85 5.23 -3.32
C GLN A 112 -14.51 3.76 -3.19
N ILE A 113 -14.54 3.03 -4.30
CA ILE A 113 -14.32 1.58 -4.31
C ILE A 113 -13.32 1.24 -5.41
N LYS A 114 -12.32 0.42 -5.08
CA LYS A 114 -11.42 -0.16 -6.07
C LYS A 114 -11.16 -1.63 -5.73
N ASN A 115 -10.98 -2.44 -6.77
CA ASN A 115 -10.83 -3.88 -6.66
C ASN A 115 -9.53 -4.36 -7.33
N ILE A 116 -8.97 -5.45 -6.83
CA ILE A 116 -7.83 -6.15 -7.41
C ILE A 116 -8.02 -7.66 -7.26
N THR A 117 -7.70 -8.42 -8.30
CA THR A 117 -7.67 -9.89 -8.24
C THR A 117 -6.35 -10.34 -7.66
N VAL A 118 -6.39 -11.14 -6.60
CA VAL A 118 -5.22 -11.66 -5.91
C VAL A 118 -5.16 -13.17 -6.10
N ILE A 119 -4.07 -13.62 -6.73
CA ILE A 119 -3.75 -15.04 -6.96
C ILE A 119 -2.34 -15.24 -6.43
N LYS A 120 -2.14 -16.18 -5.50
CA LYS A 120 -0.90 -16.31 -4.71
C LYS A 120 0.33 -16.48 -5.58
N ASP A 121 0.24 -17.33 -6.60
CA ASP A 121 1.35 -17.64 -7.50
C ASP A 121 1.68 -16.49 -8.48
N LYS A 122 0.80 -15.48 -8.57
CA LYS A 122 1.00 -14.28 -9.41
C LYS A 122 1.46 -13.07 -8.61
N LEU A 123 1.56 -13.18 -7.28
CA LEU A 123 1.99 -12.06 -6.45
C LEU A 123 3.51 -11.92 -6.45
N GLU A 124 3.97 -10.72 -6.75
CA GLU A 124 5.34 -10.33 -6.50
C GLU A 124 5.61 -10.16 -5.00
N LYS A 125 6.87 -10.28 -4.60
CA LYS A 125 7.29 -9.89 -3.25
C LYS A 125 7.19 -8.38 -3.13
N CYS A 126 6.68 -7.88 -2.01
CA CYS A 126 6.66 -6.46 -1.75
C CYS A 126 8.08 -5.92 -1.84
N ALA A 127 8.28 -4.83 -2.62
CA ALA A 127 9.58 -4.18 -2.69
C ALA A 127 9.99 -3.76 -1.27
N GLY A 128 11.01 -4.44 -0.74
CA GLY A 128 11.70 -3.97 0.46
C GLY A 128 12.47 -2.70 0.12
N PHE A 129 12.82 -1.91 1.14
CA PHE A 129 13.91 -0.95 0.98
C PHE A 129 15.15 -1.72 0.55
N SER A 130 15.48 -1.67 -0.73
CA SER A 130 16.68 -2.32 -1.23
C SER A 130 17.88 -1.58 -0.64
N LEU A 131 18.67 -2.26 0.19
CA LEU A 131 19.96 -1.73 0.67
C LEU A 131 20.91 -1.45 -0.50
N LEU A 132 20.66 -2.03 -1.69
CA LEU A 132 21.43 -1.75 -2.91
C LEU A 132 21.17 -0.34 -3.49
N ILE A 133 20.11 0.35 -3.03
CA ILE A 133 19.83 1.76 -3.38
C ILE A 133 20.28 2.69 -2.23
N GLN A 134 21.02 2.17 -1.23
CA GLN A 134 21.84 3.07 -0.43
C GLN A 134 22.97 3.58 -1.31
N ASN A 135 23.17 4.89 -1.26
CA ASN A 135 24.14 5.64 -2.04
C ASN A 135 25.56 5.12 -1.74
N THR A 136 25.98 4.04 -2.41
CA THR A 136 27.29 3.38 -2.22
C THR A 136 28.45 4.20 -2.78
N SER A 137 28.19 5.46 -3.16
CA SER A 137 29.20 6.40 -3.66
C SER A 137 30.37 6.57 -2.69
N TRP A 138 30.12 6.55 -1.37
CA TRP A 138 31.19 6.61 -0.37
C TRP A 138 32.00 5.31 -0.24
N LEU A 139 31.36 4.15 -0.45
CA LEU A 139 32.06 2.86 -0.47
C LEU A 139 32.99 2.75 -1.69
N LEU A 140 32.56 3.26 -2.84
CA LEU A 140 33.39 3.35 -4.05
C LEU A 140 34.58 4.28 -3.83
N LEU A 141 34.39 5.44 -3.19
CA LEU A 141 35.47 6.36 -2.85
C LEU A 141 36.50 5.73 -1.89
N LEU A 142 36.04 4.96 -0.89
CA LEU A 142 36.93 4.22 0.01
C LEU A 142 37.75 3.17 -0.75
N LEU A 143 37.12 2.38 -1.62
CA LEU A 143 37.79 1.38 -2.45
C LEU A 143 38.84 1.98 -3.39
N LEU A 144 38.59 3.19 -3.93
CA LEU A 144 39.53 3.93 -4.76
C LEU A 144 40.70 4.53 -3.98
N SER A 145 40.52 4.83 -2.68
CA SER A 145 41.58 5.39 -1.83
C SER A 145 42.59 4.35 -1.31
N LEU A 146 42.20 3.08 -1.17
CA LEU A 146 43.08 2.00 -0.71
C LEU A 146 44.36 1.83 -1.57
N PRO A 147 44.29 1.78 -2.92
CA PRO A 147 45.49 1.65 -3.75
C PRO A 147 46.37 2.91 -3.75
N LEU A 148 45.81 4.10 -3.46
CA LEU A 148 46.59 5.33 -3.32
C LEU A 148 47.42 5.36 -2.03
N LEU A 149 46.92 4.75 -0.96
CA LEU A 149 47.63 4.66 0.31
C LEU A 149 48.76 3.61 0.29
N GLN A 150 48.68 2.60 -0.59
CA GLN A 150 49.78 1.66 -0.82
C GLN A 150 50.90 2.23 -1.70
N ALA A 151 50.67 3.36 -2.36
CA ALA A 151 51.67 4.03 -3.20
C ALA A 151 52.60 4.96 -2.41
N VAL A 152 52.28 5.30 -1.14
CA VAL A 152 53.12 6.18 -0.30
C VAL A 152 54.22 5.43 0.46
N ASP A 153 54.22 4.09 0.49
CA ASP A 153 55.31 3.30 1.09
C ASP A 153 56.51 3.11 0.14
N PHE A 154 56.47 3.62 -1.09
CA PHE A 154 57.58 3.57 -2.04
C PHE A 154 58.44 4.85 -2.10
N VAL A 155 58.15 5.86 -1.28
CA VAL A 155 58.98 7.07 -1.17
C VAL A 155 59.41 7.28 0.27
N SER A 156 60.37 6.49 0.72
CA SER A 156 61.33 6.87 1.75
C SER A 156 62.62 6.10 1.46
N LEU A 157 63.45 6.71 0.62
CA LEU A 157 64.88 6.44 0.46
C LEU A 157 65.64 7.40 1.39
#